data_AF-A0A7C3CPX3-F1
#
_entry.id   AF-A0A7C3CPX3-F1
#
_cell.length_a   1.000
_cell.length_b   1.000
_cell.length_c   1.000
_cell.angle_alpha   90.00
_cell.angle_beta   90.00
_cell.angle_gamma   90.00
#
_symmetry.space_group_name_H-M   'P 1'
#
loop_
_entity.id
_entity.type
_entity.pdbx_description
1 polymer ?
#
loop_
_entity_poly.entity_id
_entity_poly.type
_entity_poly.pdbx_seq_one_letter_code
_entity_poly.pdbx_strand_id
1 'polypeptide(L)'
;MNYISDLKDDELAKLLAHYGITLEYIAIDEDIPGSYWGAPEAGIIKNTLYVRSDTPVHSALHESCHFICMDDQRRQTLHTDTGGDYDEENAVCYLQIILAEQLSGMSRNQLCADMDEWGYTFRLGSAGVWFEKDAQEPLQWLINHNILTGDETPTWQVRH
;
A
#
# COMPACT_ATOMS: atom_id res chain seq x y z
N MET A 1 7.33 -11.30 -8.57
CA MET A 1 6.21 -10.37 -8.34
C MET A 1 4.85 -10.98 -8.61
N ASN A 2 3.93 -10.83 -7.66
CA ASN A 2 2.50 -11.09 -7.79
C ASN A 2 1.75 -9.86 -8.36
N TYR A 3 0.78 -10.10 -9.22
CA TYR A 3 -0.01 -9.07 -9.90
C TYR A 3 -1.48 -9.10 -9.48
N ILE A 4 -2.22 -8.03 -9.78
CA ILE A 4 -3.66 -7.97 -9.53
C ILE A 4 -4.41 -9.14 -10.18
N SER A 5 -3.98 -9.62 -11.35
CA SER A 5 -4.56 -10.80 -12.00
C SER A 5 -4.41 -12.12 -11.24
N ASP A 6 -3.48 -12.19 -10.27
CA ASP A 6 -3.21 -13.40 -9.47
C ASP A 6 -4.10 -13.47 -8.22
N LEU A 7 -4.73 -12.35 -7.84
CA LEU A 7 -5.64 -12.29 -6.70
C LEU A 7 -6.98 -12.96 -7.02
N LYS A 8 -7.65 -13.49 -5.99
CA LYS A 8 -9.02 -13.97 -6.16
C LYS A 8 -10.00 -12.80 -6.28
N ASP A 9 -11.08 -13.05 -6.99
CA ASP A 9 -12.11 -12.05 -7.29
C ASP A 9 -12.57 -11.26 -6.04
N ASP A 10 -12.53 -9.94 -6.18
CA ASP A 10 -12.94 -8.92 -5.21
C ASP A 10 -12.17 -8.87 -3.87
N GLU A 11 -11.13 -9.68 -3.64
CA GLU A 11 -10.43 -9.66 -2.34
C GLU A 11 -9.79 -8.30 -2.05
N LEU A 12 -9.11 -7.71 -3.05
CA LEU A 12 -8.54 -6.37 -2.90
C LEU A 12 -9.64 -5.33 -2.69
N ALA A 13 -10.70 -5.35 -3.49
CA ALA A 13 -11.81 -4.40 -3.35
C ALA A 13 -12.46 -4.47 -1.95
N LYS A 14 -12.66 -5.68 -1.41
CA LYS A 14 -13.20 -5.89 -0.06
C LYS A 14 -12.26 -5.37 1.01
N LEU A 15 -10.96 -5.60 0.87
CA LEU A 15 -9.95 -5.06 1.78
C LEU A 15 -10.01 -3.53 1.81
N LEU A 16 -9.93 -2.90 0.64
CA LEU A 16 -9.91 -1.45 0.46
C LEU A 16 -11.19 -0.75 0.93
N ALA A 17 -12.34 -1.42 0.81
CA ALA A 17 -13.63 -0.89 1.26
C ALA A 17 -13.66 -0.59 2.77
N HIS A 18 -12.87 -1.29 3.60
CA HIS A 18 -12.75 -0.98 5.03
C HIS A 18 -12.22 0.43 5.29
N TYR A 19 -11.39 0.95 4.38
CA TYR A 19 -10.79 2.28 4.44
C TYR A 19 -11.53 3.33 3.61
N GLY A 20 -12.68 2.97 3.02
CA GLY A 20 -13.42 3.84 2.12
C GLY A 20 -12.75 4.08 0.76
N ILE A 21 -11.78 3.23 0.39
CA ILE A 21 -11.12 3.27 -0.92
C ILE A 21 -11.95 2.44 -1.91
N THR A 22 -12.23 3.02 -3.07
CA THR A 22 -12.88 2.35 -4.21
C THR A 22 -11.81 1.84 -5.16
N LEU A 23 -12.01 0.64 -5.73
CA LEU A 23 -11.10 0.03 -6.70
C LEU A 23 -11.70 0.14 -8.10
N GLU A 24 -10.94 0.69 -9.04
CA GLU A 24 -11.29 0.79 -10.46
C GLU A 24 -10.27 0.05 -11.33
N TYR A 25 -10.74 -0.81 -12.22
CA TYR A 25 -9.91 -1.56 -13.15
C TYR A 25 -9.81 -0.83 -14.48
N ILE A 26 -8.58 -0.58 -14.93
CA ILE A 26 -8.24 0.07 -16.17
C ILE A 26 -7.89 -0.99 -17.23
N ALA A 27 -8.22 -0.70 -18.49
CA ALA A 27 -7.86 -1.58 -19.60
C ALA A 27 -6.34 -1.69 -19.73
N ILE A 28 -5.84 -2.85 -20.18
CA ILE A 28 -4.39 -3.13 -20.23
C ILE A 28 -3.62 -2.18 -21.18
N ASP A 29 -4.30 -1.60 -22.16
CA ASP A 29 -3.78 -0.66 -23.15
C ASP A 29 -4.01 0.82 -22.81
N GLU A 30 -4.58 1.10 -21.64
CA GLU A 30 -4.79 2.46 -21.13
C GLU A 30 -3.75 2.83 -20.06
N ASP A 31 -3.51 4.14 -19.93
CA ASP A 31 -2.69 4.72 -18.87
C ASP A 31 -3.45 4.67 -17.53
N ILE A 32 -2.74 4.39 -16.44
CA ILE A 32 -3.33 4.32 -15.10
C ILE A 32 -3.48 5.74 -14.53
N PRO A 33 -4.71 6.25 -14.31
CA PRO A 33 -4.91 7.57 -13.73
C PRO A 33 -4.33 7.67 -12.33
N GLY A 34 -3.64 8.77 -12.03
CA GLY A 34 -3.09 8.99 -10.70
C GLY A 34 -1.78 8.27 -10.42
N SER A 35 -1.23 7.50 -11.37
CA SER A 35 0.10 6.90 -11.21
C SER A 35 1.20 7.95 -11.38
N TYR A 36 2.24 7.86 -10.56
CA TYR A 36 3.38 8.77 -10.57
C TYR A 36 4.44 8.35 -11.59
N TRP A 37 4.76 7.05 -11.66
CA TRP A 37 5.75 6.48 -12.58
C TRP A 37 5.15 5.98 -13.90
N GLY A 38 3.83 6.00 -14.01
CA GLY A 38 3.10 5.38 -15.11
C GLY A 38 2.98 3.87 -14.93
N ALA A 39 2.27 3.25 -15.86
CA ALA A 39 1.97 1.84 -15.74
C ALA A 39 3.25 0.96 -15.79
N PRO A 40 3.33 -0.12 -14.99
CA PRO A 40 2.21 -0.80 -14.33
C PRO A 40 1.92 -0.33 -12.89
N GLU A 41 2.56 0.74 -12.42
CA GLU A 41 2.29 1.27 -11.07
C GLU A 41 0.81 1.65 -10.91
N ALA A 42 0.23 1.29 -9.78
CA ALA A 42 -1.10 1.74 -9.39
C ALA A 42 -1.14 3.28 -9.31
N GLY A 43 -2.34 3.83 -9.45
CA GLY A 43 -2.56 5.25 -9.29
C GLY A 43 -3.68 5.53 -8.32
N ILE A 44 -3.61 6.65 -7.61
CA ILE A 44 -4.66 7.04 -6.68
C ILE A 44 -5.07 8.50 -6.88
N ILE A 45 -6.39 8.72 -6.95
CA ILE A 45 -6.98 10.06 -7.00
C ILE A 45 -8.12 10.08 -5.98
N LYS A 46 -8.05 11.03 -5.03
CA LYS A 46 -8.95 11.05 -3.87
C LYS A 46 -8.99 9.67 -3.20
N ASN A 47 -10.16 9.04 -3.12
CA ASN A 47 -10.34 7.71 -2.54
C ASN A 47 -10.49 6.61 -3.60
N THR A 48 -10.11 6.85 -4.85
CA THR A 48 -10.21 5.86 -5.93
C THR A 48 -8.83 5.38 -6.32
N LEU A 49 -8.59 4.08 -6.14
CA LEU A 49 -7.39 3.39 -6.59
C LEU A 49 -7.65 2.81 -7.98
N TYR A 50 -6.78 3.13 -8.92
CA TYR A 50 -6.79 2.66 -10.30
C TYR A 50 -5.70 1.62 -10.49
N VAL A 51 -6.07 0.47 -11.04
CA VAL A 51 -5.14 -0.64 -11.29
C VAL A 51 -5.40 -1.27 -12.65
N ARG A 52 -4.39 -1.91 -13.23
CA ARG A 52 -4.55 -2.84 -14.35
C ARG A 52 -4.36 -4.27 -13.87
N SER A 53 -4.67 -5.23 -14.74
CA SER A 53 -4.41 -6.64 -14.45
C SER A 53 -2.92 -6.94 -14.19
N ASP A 54 -2.02 -6.18 -14.82
CA ASP A 54 -0.57 -6.31 -14.66
C ASP A 54 0.03 -5.40 -13.58
N THR A 55 -0.80 -4.67 -12.82
CA THR A 55 -0.33 -3.88 -11.69
C THR A 55 0.21 -4.82 -10.60
N PRO A 56 1.42 -4.61 -10.07
CA PRO A 56 1.93 -5.39 -8.95
C PRO A 56 1.09 -5.17 -7.69
N VAL A 57 0.84 -6.23 -6.92
CA VAL A 57 0.03 -6.15 -5.70
C VAL A 57 0.65 -5.18 -4.68
N HIS A 58 1.98 -5.19 -4.54
CA HIS A 58 2.67 -4.25 -3.65
C HIS A 58 2.43 -2.79 -4.04
N SER A 59 2.37 -2.47 -5.34
CA SER A 59 2.09 -1.11 -5.81
C SER A 59 0.67 -0.68 -5.46
N ALA A 60 -0.32 -1.54 -5.68
CA ALA A 60 -1.71 -1.25 -5.29
C ALA A 60 -1.86 -1.05 -3.77
N LEU A 61 -1.18 -1.88 -2.96
CA LEU A 61 -1.17 -1.73 -1.51
C LEU A 61 -0.42 -0.47 -1.06
N HIS A 62 0.69 -0.12 -1.70
CA HIS A 62 1.49 1.07 -1.39
C HIS A 62 0.69 2.35 -1.54
N GLU A 63 0.06 2.56 -2.69
CA GLU A 63 -0.80 3.73 -2.94
C GLU A 63 -2.01 3.79 -1.98
N SER A 64 -2.57 2.62 -1.65
CA SER A 64 -3.64 2.54 -0.65
C SER A 64 -3.16 2.93 0.74
N CYS A 65 -1.95 2.49 1.12
CA CYS A 65 -1.34 2.82 2.40
C CYS A 65 -1.01 4.32 2.50
N HIS A 66 -0.60 4.96 1.41
CA HIS A 66 -0.48 6.43 1.38
C HIS A 66 -1.80 7.11 1.77
N PHE A 67 -2.93 6.70 1.18
CA PHE A 67 -4.24 7.26 1.53
C PHE A 67 -4.61 7.03 3.01
N ILE A 68 -4.29 5.86 3.55
CA ILE A 68 -4.57 5.51 4.95
C ILE A 68 -3.71 6.34 5.92
N CYS A 69 -2.44 6.56 5.59
CA CYS A 69 -1.46 7.24 6.43
C CYS A 69 -1.47 8.78 6.31
N MET A 70 -1.94 9.35 5.21
CA MET A 70 -2.01 10.81 5.07
C MET A 70 -3.11 11.42 5.97
N ASP A 71 -3.07 12.73 6.20
CA ASP A 71 -4.07 13.44 6.99
C ASP A 71 -5.34 13.79 6.18
N ASP A 72 -6.39 14.26 6.89
CA ASP A 72 -7.68 14.62 6.30
C ASP A 72 -7.58 15.73 5.24
N GLN A 73 -6.67 16.70 5.41
CA GLN A 73 -6.54 17.83 4.49
C GLN A 73 -5.91 17.37 3.17
N ARG A 74 -4.85 16.54 3.23
CA ARG A 74 -4.17 15.98 2.06
C ARG A 74 -5.09 15.06 1.27
N ARG A 75 -5.87 14.20 1.93
CA ARG A 75 -6.84 13.31 1.23
C ARG A 75 -7.84 14.07 0.37
N GLN A 76 -8.33 15.23 0.83
CA GLN A 76 -9.36 15.99 0.11
C GLN A 76 -8.86 16.55 -1.23
N THR A 77 -7.56 16.82 -1.33
CA THR A 77 -6.92 17.40 -2.52
C THR A 77 -6.04 16.39 -3.28
N LEU A 78 -6.01 15.12 -2.86
CA LEU A 78 -5.13 14.11 -3.42
C LEU A 78 -5.39 13.90 -4.91
N HIS A 79 -4.34 14.08 -5.70
CA HIS A 79 -4.32 13.81 -7.14
C HIS A 79 -2.88 13.45 -7.54
N THR A 80 -2.58 12.15 -7.64
CA THR A 80 -1.26 11.60 -8.00
C THR A 80 -0.18 11.77 -6.93
N ASP A 81 0.14 13.00 -6.53
CA ASP A 81 1.21 13.25 -5.55
C ASP A 81 0.67 12.98 -4.14
N THR A 82 1.07 11.85 -3.58
CA THR A 82 0.75 11.47 -2.21
C THR A 82 1.52 12.32 -1.21
N GLY A 83 2.73 12.75 -1.53
CA GLY A 83 3.63 13.49 -0.63
C GLY A 83 3.91 12.71 0.67
N GLY A 84 4.36 13.43 1.70
CA GLY A 84 4.64 12.85 3.02
C GLY A 84 6.08 13.10 3.46
N ASP A 85 6.36 12.77 4.71
CA ASP A 85 7.72 12.77 5.23
C ASP A 85 8.29 11.34 5.29
N TYR A 86 9.55 11.24 5.71
CA TYR A 86 10.25 9.96 5.79
C TYR A 86 9.59 8.98 6.77
N ASP A 87 9.01 9.47 7.86
CA ASP A 87 8.40 8.63 8.88
C ASP A 87 7.08 8.04 8.36
N GLU A 88 6.28 8.87 7.67
CA GLU A 88 5.06 8.44 6.99
C GLU A 88 5.36 7.43 5.88
N GLU A 89 6.40 7.66 5.07
CA GLU A 89 6.81 6.74 3.99
C GLU A 89 7.22 5.35 4.54
N ASN A 90 7.97 5.31 5.63
CA ASN A 90 8.31 4.04 6.28
C ASN A 90 7.06 3.35 6.86
N ALA A 91 6.10 4.12 7.39
CA ALA A 91 4.83 3.58 7.87
C ALA A 91 3.99 3.01 6.73
N VAL A 92 3.97 3.66 5.57
CA VAL A 92 3.35 3.15 4.33
C VAL A 92 4.00 1.83 3.91
N CYS A 93 5.33 1.77 3.89
CA CYS A 93 6.09 0.55 3.61
C CYS A 93 5.79 -0.59 4.59
N TYR A 94 5.64 -0.28 5.88
CA TYR A 94 5.32 -1.28 6.88
C TYR A 94 3.88 -1.79 6.73
N LEU A 95 2.93 -0.86 6.54
CA LEU A 95 1.50 -1.19 6.45
C LEU A 95 1.19 -2.06 5.23
N GLN A 96 1.81 -1.84 4.07
CA GLN A 96 1.57 -2.70 2.90
C GLN A 96 1.92 -4.16 3.18
N ILE A 97 2.98 -4.43 3.96
CA ILE A 97 3.41 -5.77 4.36
C ILE A 97 2.36 -6.43 5.26
N ILE A 98 1.79 -5.68 6.21
CA ILE A 98 0.72 -6.18 7.09
C ILE A 98 -0.57 -6.46 6.29
N LEU A 99 -0.97 -5.55 5.41
CA LEU A 99 -2.20 -5.69 4.65
C LEU A 99 -2.13 -6.81 3.60
N ALA A 100 -0.94 -7.15 3.11
CA ALA A 100 -0.77 -8.27 2.18
C ALA A 100 -1.25 -9.60 2.77
N GLU A 101 -1.13 -9.83 4.08
CA GLU A 101 -1.65 -11.07 4.71
C GLU A 101 -3.17 -11.20 4.70
N GLN A 102 -3.89 -10.11 4.38
CA GLN A 102 -5.34 -10.14 4.23
C GLN A 102 -5.80 -10.64 2.86
N LEU A 103 -4.87 -10.83 1.91
CA LEU A 103 -5.15 -11.31 0.56
C LEU A 103 -4.77 -12.79 0.42
N SER A 104 -5.60 -13.59 -0.24
CA SER A 104 -5.29 -15.01 -0.45
C SER A 104 -4.04 -15.17 -1.30
N GLY A 105 -3.12 -16.04 -0.86
CA GLY A 105 -1.91 -16.36 -1.63
C GLY A 105 -0.78 -15.34 -1.47
N MET A 106 -1.01 -14.27 -0.70
CA MET A 106 0.01 -13.33 -0.31
C MET A 106 0.51 -13.63 1.12
N SER A 107 1.75 -13.24 1.40
CA SER A 107 2.36 -13.30 2.73
C SER A 107 3.35 -12.15 2.89
N ARG A 108 3.74 -11.83 4.13
CA ARG A 108 4.77 -10.81 4.39
C ARG A 108 6.05 -11.09 3.60
N ASN A 109 6.51 -12.34 3.62
CA ASN A 109 7.73 -12.74 2.92
C ASN A 109 7.62 -12.57 1.41
N GLN A 110 6.47 -12.92 0.82
CA GLN A 110 6.25 -12.75 -0.61
C GLN A 110 6.20 -11.27 -0.99
N LEU A 111 5.49 -10.44 -0.21
CA LEU A 111 5.43 -9.01 -0.49
C LEU A 111 6.81 -8.35 -0.35
N CYS A 112 7.57 -8.69 0.69
CA CYS A 112 8.93 -8.18 0.87
C CYS A 112 9.84 -8.55 -0.31
N ALA A 113 9.73 -9.78 -0.83
CA ALA A 113 10.48 -10.19 -2.01
C ALA A 113 10.06 -9.41 -3.27
N ASP A 114 8.77 -9.15 -3.43
CA ASP A 114 8.25 -8.34 -4.53
C ASP A 114 8.71 -6.87 -4.43
N MET A 115 8.75 -6.30 -3.23
CA MET A 115 9.30 -4.96 -2.96
C MET A 115 10.80 -4.89 -3.32
N ASP A 116 11.58 -5.90 -2.91
CA ASP A 116 13.00 -6.00 -3.25
C ASP A 116 13.22 -6.16 -4.76
N GLU A 117 12.40 -6.97 -5.46
CA GLU A 117 12.44 -7.16 -6.92
C GLU A 117 12.08 -5.87 -7.68
N TRP A 118 11.13 -5.09 -7.15
CA TRP A 118 10.75 -3.78 -7.71
C TRP A 118 11.86 -2.73 -7.55
N GLY A 119 12.69 -2.86 -6.51
CA GLY A 119 13.85 -1.98 -6.26
C GLY A 119 13.74 -1.11 -5.02
N TYR A 120 12.88 -1.46 -4.06
CA TYR A 120 12.86 -0.79 -2.75
C TYR A 120 14.24 -0.88 -2.10
N THR A 121 14.69 0.21 -1.48
CA THR A 121 15.99 0.26 -0.83
C THR A 121 15.83 0.62 0.64
N PHE A 122 16.11 -0.35 1.50
CA PHE A 122 16.14 -0.17 2.96
C PHE A 122 17.57 -0.21 3.47
N ARG A 123 17.80 0.31 4.69
CA ARG A 123 19.12 0.41 5.33
C ARG A 123 19.89 -0.92 5.36
N LEU A 124 19.17 -2.03 5.51
CA LEU A 124 19.72 -3.38 5.60
C LEU A 124 19.69 -4.16 4.28
N GLY A 125 19.31 -3.51 3.17
CA GLY A 125 19.37 -4.07 1.81
C GLY A 125 18.29 -5.08 1.44
N SER A 126 17.30 -5.31 2.31
CA SER A 126 16.11 -6.12 2.02
C SER A 126 14.92 -5.63 2.85
N ALA A 127 13.76 -5.56 2.22
CA ALA A 127 12.48 -5.24 2.86
C ALA A 127 12.17 -6.22 4.00
N GLY A 128 12.42 -7.52 3.81
CA GLY A 128 12.17 -8.53 4.85
C GLY A 128 13.07 -8.35 6.07
N VAL A 129 14.36 -8.12 5.85
CA VAL A 129 15.32 -7.88 6.95
C VAL A 129 15.01 -6.58 7.67
N TRP A 130 14.62 -5.53 6.93
CA TRP A 130 14.17 -4.27 7.49
C TRP A 130 12.91 -4.46 8.35
N PHE A 131 11.87 -5.11 7.82
CA PHE A 131 10.62 -5.36 8.52
C PHE A 131 10.82 -6.10 9.85
N GLU A 132 11.69 -7.13 9.86
CA GLU A 132 11.95 -7.92 11.06
C GLU A 132 12.83 -7.22 12.10
N LYS A 133 13.75 -6.34 11.69
CA LYS A 133 14.87 -5.90 12.55
C LYS A 133 15.02 -4.39 12.72
N ASP A 134 14.45 -3.59 11.82
CA ASP A 134 14.70 -2.14 11.70
C ASP A 134 13.41 -1.35 11.36
N ALA A 135 12.24 -1.87 11.77
CA ALA A 135 10.95 -1.27 11.49
C ALA A 135 10.11 -0.98 12.75
N GLN A 136 10.75 -0.78 13.90
CA GLN A 136 10.06 -0.45 15.16
C GLN A 136 9.45 0.95 15.15
N GLU A 137 10.14 1.92 14.54
CA GLU A 137 9.65 3.30 14.41
C GLU A 137 8.37 3.40 13.56
N PRO A 138 8.30 2.85 12.33
CA PRO A 138 7.07 2.88 11.54
C PRO A 138 5.91 2.11 12.19
N LEU A 139 6.16 0.98 12.86
CA LEU A 139 5.12 0.30 13.65
C LEU A 139 4.58 1.21 14.75
N GLN A 140 5.46 1.85 15.53
CA GLN A 140 5.04 2.76 16.59
C GLN A 140 4.27 3.97 16.05
N TRP A 141 4.66 4.48 14.89
CA TRP A 141 3.96 5.54 14.18
C TRP A 141 2.52 5.12 13.84
N LEU A 142 2.34 3.93 13.24
CA LEU A 142 1.01 3.39 12.90
C LEU A 142 0.11 3.18 14.12
N ILE A 143 0.70 2.74 15.24
CA ILE A 143 -0.01 2.60 16.52
C ILE A 143 -0.42 3.97 17.08
N ASN A 144 0.47 4.95 17.06
CA ASN A 144 0.19 6.30 17.55
C ASN A 144 -0.93 6.99 16.76
N HIS A 145 -1.04 6.67 15.46
CA HIS A 145 -2.12 7.15 14.59
C HIS A 145 -3.35 6.23 14.57
N ASN A 146 -3.40 5.20 15.43
CA ASN A 146 -4.52 4.28 15.57
C ASN A 146 -4.88 3.54 14.26
N ILE A 147 -3.89 3.28 13.39
CA ILE A 147 -4.03 2.51 12.15
C ILE A 147 -3.80 1.01 12.42
N LEU A 148 -2.84 0.70 13.28
CA LEU A 148 -2.58 -0.64 13.80
C LEU A 148 -2.76 -0.67 15.32
N THR A 149 -3.13 -1.84 15.84
CA THR A 149 -3.02 -2.17 17.26
C THR A 149 -1.59 -2.59 17.60
N GLY A 150 -1.28 -2.71 18.90
CA GLY A 150 0.05 -3.12 19.38
C GLY A 150 0.46 -4.54 19.01
N ASP A 151 -0.46 -5.37 18.54
CA ASP A 151 -0.23 -6.72 18.00
C ASP A 151 -0.31 -6.75 16.47
N GLU A 152 -0.08 -5.60 15.81
CA GLU A 152 -0.02 -5.44 14.35
C GLU A 152 -1.36 -5.73 13.63
N THR A 153 -2.49 -5.72 14.34
CA THR A 153 -3.80 -5.92 13.73
C THR A 153 -4.33 -4.60 13.15
N PRO A 154 -4.83 -4.58 11.89
CA PRO A 154 -5.48 -3.40 11.34
C PRO A 154 -6.71 -2.97 12.15
N THR A 155 -6.79 -1.69 12.49
CA THR A 155 -7.97 -1.10 13.15
C THR A 155 -9.07 -0.71 12.16
N TRP A 156 -8.77 -0.80 10.85
CA TRP A 156 -9.64 -0.34 9.76
C TRP A 156 -9.95 1.15 9.82
N GLN A 157 -9.07 1.94 10.45
CA GLN A 157 -9.16 3.40 10.49
C GLN A 157 -8.13 4.02 9.54
N VAL A 158 -8.44 5.20 9.02
CA VAL A 158 -7.48 6.10 8.37
C VAL A 158 -7.00 7.13 9.39
N ARG A 159 -5.80 7.68 9.22
CA ARG A 159 -5.29 8.75 10.12
C ARG A 159 -6.14 10.01 9.98
N HIS A 160 -6.54 10.62 11.09
CA HIS A 160 -7.21 11.94 11.11
C HIS A 160 -6.23 13.10 11.31
#